data_AF-A0A3D8T1G1-F1
#
_entry.id   AF-A0A3D8T1G1-F1
#
_cell.length_a   1.000
_cell.length_b   1.000
_cell.length_c   1.000
_cell.angle_alpha   90.00
_cell.angle_beta   90.00
_cell.angle_gamma   90.00
#
_symmetry.space_group_name_H-M   'P 1'
#
loop_
_entity.id
_entity.type
_entity.pdbx_description
1 polymer ?
#
loop_
_entity_poly.entity_id
_entity_poly.type
_entity_poly.pdbx_seq_one_letter_code
_entity_poly.pdbx_strand_id
1 'polypeptide(L)'
;MAGQIRFTGYFGVGPVPAPAPGLAPKSAPGPVPVPVPEPVHGPPVFTALAKAFTVKDVWREWKEGIAGQPAIQELEETWESRWRPGNIVRVQFCRRKIIWDELRAHIAPGKTEEEAIAELELLRTNGSLNRLVDTLHRRRKI
;
A
#
# COMPACT_ATOMS: atom_id res chain seq x y z
N MET A 1 -39.14 -7.87 4.64
CA MET A 1 -38.99 -6.99 3.47
C MET A 1 -38.78 -5.57 3.96
N ALA A 2 -37.76 -4.88 3.41
CA ALA A 2 -37.49 -3.43 3.34
C ALA A 2 -37.78 -2.57 4.59
N GLY A 3 -36.77 -1.97 5.22
CA GLY A 3 -36.26 -0.62 4.89
C GLY A 3 -36.74 0.36 5.99
N GLN A 4 -36.06 1.39 6.48
CA GLN A 4 -35.05 2.26 5.90
C GLN A 4 -34.52 3.14 7.05
N ILE A 5 -33.21 3.19 7.25
CA ILE A 5 -32.56 4.08 8.22
C ILE A 5 -32.51 5.49 7.60
N ARG A 6 -33.11 6.48 8.26
CA ARG A 6 -33.06 7.89 7.84
C ARG A 6 -31.76 8.53 8.34
N PHE A 7 -30.90 8.91 7.41
CA PHE A 7 -29.71 9.72 7.65
C PHE A 7 -30.10 11.20 7.55
N THR A 8 -30.12 11.92 8.67
CA THR A 8 -30.30 13.39 8.69
C THR A 8 -28.93 14.05 8.58
N GLY A 9 -28.48 14.31 7.35
CA GLY A 9 -27.31 15.14 7.06
C GLY A 9 -27.75 16.58 6.78
N TYR A 10 -27.40 17.50 7.67
CA TYR A 10 -27.60 18.94 7.51
C TYR A 10 -26.51 19.48 6.57
N PHE A 11 -26.90 20.05 5.43
CA PHE A 11 -26.03 20.85 4.57
C PHE A 11 -26.03 22.30 5.06
N GLY A 12 -24.95 22.71 5.72
CA GLY A 12 -24.71 24.11 6.09
C GLY A 12 -23.73 24.76 5.11
N VAL A 13 -24.26 25.49 4.12
CA VAL A 13 -23.49 26.43 3.31
C VAL A 13 -23.38 27.73 4.12
N GLY A 14 -22.21 27.96 4.73
CA GLY A 14 -21.89 29.21 5.43
C GLY A 14 -21.21 30.22 4.50
N PRO A 15 -21.46 31.53 4.67
CA PRO A 15 -21.09 32.56 3.71
C PRO A 15 -19.61 32.96 3.76
N VAL A 16 -19.08 33.34 2.61
CA VAL A 16 -17.77 33.97 2.40
C VAL A 16 -17.79 35.39 2.97
N PRO A 17 -16.80 35.83 3.79
CA PRO A 17 -16.56 37.25 4.01
C PRO A 17 -15.47 37.81 3.08
N ALA A 18 -15.76 39.04 2.61
CA ALA A 18 -15.09 39.86 1.60
C ALA A 18 -13.68 40.39 2.03
N PRO A 19 -12.90 41.01 1.12
CA PRO A 19 -11.51 41.39 1.35
C PRO A 19 -11.38 42.77 2.00
N ALA A 20 -10.40 42.95 2.88
CA ALA A 20 -9.98 44.26 3.39
C ALA A 20 -8.59 44.64 2.83
N PRO A 21 -8.39 45.88 2.34
CA PRO A 21 -7.09 46.38 1.90
C PRO A 21 -6.41 47.23 2.99
N GLY A 22 -5.08 47.24 3.03
CA GLY A 22 -4.32 48.31 3.71
C GLY A 22 -2.93 47.93 4.25
N LEU A 23 -1.88 48.30 3.50
CA LEU A 23 -0.64 49.02 3.92
C LEU A 23 0.03 48.59 5.26
N ALA A 24 1.33 48.31 5.40
CA ALA A 24 2.57 48.74 4.73
C ALA A 24 3.76 47.85 5.24
N PRO A 25 5.00 47.98 4.70
CA PRO A 25 6.07 46.99 4.81
C PRO A 25 6.92 47.14 6.07
N LYS A 26 7.43 46.03 6.63
CA LYS A 26 8.54 46.05 7.60
C LYS A 26 9.55 44.94 7.29
N SER A 27 10.81 45.36 7.34
CA SER A 27 12.05 44.72 6.92
C SER A 27 12.22 43.24 7.23
N ALA A 28 12.88 42.57 6.27
CA ALA A 28 13.47 41.24 6.38
C ALA A 28 14.48 41.14 7.54
N PRO A 29 14.70 39.91 8.04
CA PRO A 29 16.07 39.41 8.13
C PRO A 29 16.20 37.97 7.58
N GLY A 30 17.12 37.79 6.63
CA GLY A 30 17.84 36.54 6.34
C GLY A 30 17.09 35.40 5.62
N PRO A 31 17.69 34.75 4.60
CA PRO A 31 17.14 33.54 4.03
C PRO A 31 17.47 32.37 4.97
N VAL A 32 16.57 32.07 5.90
CA VAL A 32 16.46 30.68 6.35
C VAL A 32 15.94 29.89 5.14
N PRO A 33 16.60 28.80 4.70
CA PRO A 33 16.00 27.92 3.71
C PRO A 33 14.76 27.31 4.34
N VAL A 34 13.61 27.91 4.03
CA VAL A 34 12.30 27.38 4.37
C VAL A 34 12.26 25.99 3.73
N PRO A 35 12.11 24.89 4.49
CA PRO A 35 11.89 23.60 3.89
C PRO A 35 10.65 23.75 3.01
N VAL A 36 10.84 23.46 1.72
CA VAL A 36 9.80 23.41 0.69
C VAL A 36 8.57 22.75 1.32
N PRO A 37 7.36 23.33 1.20
CA PRO A 37 6.17 22.70 1.75
C PRO A 37 6.04 21.33 1.10
N GLU A 38 6.30 20.28 1.88
CA GLU A 38 6.06 18.92 1.43
C GLU A 38 4.60 18.86 1.00
N PRO A 39 4.32 18.41 -0.22
CA PRO A 39 2.95 18.37 -0.65
C PRO A 39 2.21 17.40 0.25
N VAL A 40 1.17 17.91 0.91
CA VAL A 40 0.11 17.17 1.63
C VAL A 40 -0.70 16.31 0.66
N HIS A 41 -0.02 15.52 -0.18
CA HIS A 41 -0.64 14.50 -1.00
C HIS A 41 -1.11 13.40 -0.05
N GLY A 42 -2.44 13.19 0.00
CA GLY A 42 -3.02 12.05 0.68
C GLY A 42 -2.44 10.72 0.16
N PRO A 43 -2.78 9.59 0.81
CA PRO A 43 -2.23 8.29 0.45
C PRO A 43 -2.38 8.02 -1.05
N PRO A 44 -1.34 7.51 -1.73
CA PRO A 44 -1.49 7.07 -3.11
C PRO A 44 -2.58 5.99 -3.17
N VAL A 45 -3.64 6.26 -3.91
CA VAL A 45 -4.77 5.33 -4.05
C VAL A 45 -4.53 4.46 -5.26
N PHE A 46 -4.26 3.18 -5.01
CA PHE A 46 -4.08 2.21 -6.07
C PHE A 46 -5.41 1.51 -6.41
N THR A 47 -5.64 1.28 -7.70
CA THR A 47 -6.82 0.54 -8.21
C THR A 47 -6.53 -0.95 -8.41
N ALA A 48 -5.27 -1.29 -8.67
CA ALA A 48 -4.74 -2.65 -8.76
C ALA A 48 -3.24 -2.64 -8.41
N LEU A 49 -2.74 -3.76 -7.88
CA LEU A 49 -1.30 -3.99 -7.74
C LEU A 49 -0.68 -4.37 -9.08
N ALA A 50 0.64 -4.20 -9.19
CA ALA A 50 1.39 -4.54 -10.39
C ALA A 50 1.22 -6.02 -10.76
N LYS A 51 1.35 -6.34 -12.05
CA LYS A 51 1.32 -7.74 -12.51
C LYS A 51 2.60 -8.43 -12.04
N ALA A 52 2.45 -9.49 -11.25
CA ALA A 52 3.52 -10.36 -10.79
C ALA A 52 3.23 -11.78 -11.26
N PHE A 53 4.22 -12.43 -11.88
CA PHE A 53 4.06 -13.75 -12.47
C PHE A 53 4.84 -14.82 -11.70
N THR A 54 5.92 -14.42 -11.05
CA THR A 54 6.78 -15.29 -10.25
C THR A 54 6.78 -14.88 -8.77
N VAL A 55 7.19 -15.79 -7.89
CA VAL A 55 7.46 -15.54 -6.48
C VAL A 55 8.53 -14.45 -6.35
N LYS A 56 9.53 -14.46 -7.25
CA LYS A 56 10.55 -13.40 -7.32
C LYS A 56 9.92 -12.03 -7.62
N ASP A 57 8.98 -11.95 -8.56
CA ASP A 57 8.28 -10.69 -8.82
C ASP A 57 7.44 -10.25 -7.61
N VAL A 58 6.77 -11.18 -6.94
CA VAL A 58 6.00 -10.87 -5.73
C VAL A 58 6.91 -10.35 -4.62
N TRP A 59 8.10 -10.92 -4.45
CA TRP A 59 9.08 -10.45 -3.48
C TRP A 59 9.68 -9.09 -3.85
N ARG A 60 10.04 -8.90 -5.13
CA ARG A 60 10.52 -7.60 -5.64
C ARG A 60 9.47 -6.50 -5.45
N GLU A 61 8.20 -6.79 -5.68
CA GLU A 61 7.11 -5.84 -5.40
C GLU A 61 7.09 -5.41 -3.92
N TRP A 62 7.38 -6.32 -2.99
CA TRP A 62 7.44 -5.98 -1.58
C TRP A 62 8.63 -5.07 -1.24
N LYS A 63 9.81 -5.38 -1.77
CA LYS A 63 11.09 -4.73 -1.41
C LYS A 63 11.40 -3.45 -2.19
N GLU A 64 11.14 -3.47 -3.49
CA GLU A 64 11.58 -2.44 -4.44
C GLU A 64 10.40 -1.76 -5.13
N GLY A 65 9.25 -2.44 -5.20
CA GLY A 65 8.14 -2.04 -6.05
C GLY A 65 8.30 -2.52 -7.49
N ILE A 66 7.22 -2.44 -8.27
CA ILE A 66 7.20 -2.88 -9.68
C ILE A 66 6.41 -1.86 -10.52
N ALA A 67 6.87 -1.64 -11.76
CA ALA A 67 6.18 -0.84 -12.77
C ALA A 67 5.87 0.61 -12.32
N GLY A 68 6.83 1.23 -11.62
CA GLY A 68 6.69 2.60 -11.13
C GLY A 68 5.79 2.73 -9.90
N GLN A 69 5.29 1.63 -9.34
CA GLN A 69 4.70 1.65 -8.01
C GLN A 69 5.79 1.54 -6.94
N PRO A 70 5.64 2.25 -5.81
CA PRO A 70 6.59 2.15 -4.70
C PRO A 70 6.57 0.75 -4.09
N ALA A 71 7.59 0.46 -3.28
CA ALA A 71 7.65 -0.78 -2.53
C ALA A 71 6.42 -0.94 -1.64
N ILE A 72 5.81 -2.12 -1.62
CA ILE A 72 4.66 -2.36 -0.74
C ILE A 72 5.04 -2.21 0.73
N GLN A 73 6.29 -2.50 1.09
CA GLN A 73 6.83 -2.25 2.42
C GLN A 73 6.69 -0.78 2.82
N GLU A 74 7.13 0.15 1.97
CA GLU A 74 7.04 1.60 2.23
C GLU A 74 5.58 2.06 2.32
N LEU A 75 4.70 1.50 1.49
CA LEU A 75 3.27 1.80 1.53
C LEU A 75 2.63 1.34 2.85
N GLU A 76 3.00 0.17 3.35
CA GLU A 76 2.53 -0.31 4.65
C GLU A 76 3.05 0.53 5.80
N GLU A 77 4.33 0.91 5.78
CA GLU A 77 4.95 1.73 6.82
C GLU A 77 4.39 3.16 6.85
N THR A 78 4.07 3.73 5.68
CA THR A 78 3.62 5.13 5.57
C THR A 78 2.12 5.30 5.72
N TRP A 79 1.34 4.38 5.13
CA TRP A 79 -0.11 4.57 4.94
C TRP A 79 -0.98 3.42 5.46
N GLU A 80 -0.39 2.27 5.81
CA GLU A 80 -1.08 1.07 6.27
C GLU A 80 -2.29 0.70 5.39
N SER A 81 -3.51 0.66 5.94
CA SER A 81 -4.70 0.30 5.17
C SER A 81 -5.20 1.42 4.24
N ARG A 82 -4.71 2.66 4.38
CA ARG A 82 -5.25 3.84 3.69
C ARG A 82 -4.91 3.88 2.19
N TRP A 83 -3.80 3.27 1.77
CA TRP A 83 -3.42 3.17 0.36
C TRP A 83 -4.21 2.09 -0.42
N ARG A 84 -4.98 1.24 0.31
CA ARG A 84 -5.79 0.14 -0.25
C ARG A 84 -7.31 0.31 -0.03
N PRO A 85 -7.96 1.39 -0.52
CA PRO A 85 -9.40 1.56 -0.30
C PRO A 85 -10.26 0.59 -1.13
N GLY A 86 -9.75 0.07 -2.26
CA GLY A 86 -10.49 -0.80 -3.17
C GLY A 86 -10.49 -2.28 -2.77
N ASN A 87 -11.62 -2.97 -2.97
CA ASN A 87 -11.75 -4.40 -2.69
C ASN A 87 -10.75 -5.24 -3.52
N ILE A 88 -10.55 -4.90 -4.79
CA ILE A 88 -9.63 -5.61 -5.69
C ILE A 88 -8.20 -5.59 -5.12
N VAL A 89 -7.71 -4.41 -4.73
CA VAL A 89 -6.38 -4.25 -4.14
C VAL A 89 -6.27 -4.98 -2.81
N ARG A 90 -7.30 -4.92 -1.95
CA ARG A 90 -7.31 -5.68 -0.69
C ARG A 90 -7.19 -7.19 -0.93
N VAL A 91 -7.95 -7.74 -1.88
CA VAL A 91 -7.88 -9.17 -2.21
C VAL A 91 -6.50 -9.55 -2.77
N GLN A 92 -5.94 -8.75 -3.68
CA GLN A 92 -4.60 -8.99 -4.22
C GLN A 92 -3.53 -8.92 -3.12
N PHE A 93 -3.61 -7.91 -2.26
CA PHE A 93 -2.72 -7.75 -1.11
C PHE A 93 -2.80 -8.95 -0.17
N CYS A 94 -4.00 -9.37 0.26
CA CYS A 94 -4.14 -10.51 1.18
C CYS A 94 -3.55 -11.80 0.61
N ARG A 95 -3.70 -12.05 -0.69
CA ARG A 95 -3.11 -13.23 -1.36
C ARG A 95 -1.58 -13.15 -1.39
N ARG A 96 -1.02 -11.99 -1.74
CA ARG A 96 0.44 -11.78 -1.82
C ARG A 96 1.10 -11.74 -0.46
N LYS A 97 0.41 -11.23 0.56
CA LYS A 97 0.86 -11.19 1.94
C LYS A 97 1.27 -12.56 2.46
N ILE A 98 0.57 -13.62 2.06
CA ILE A 98 0.91 -14.99 2.47
C ILE A 98 2.26 -15.40 1.91
N ILE A 99 2.54 -15.08 0.65
CA ILE A 99 3.82 -15.36 0.00
C ILE A 99 4.94 -14.54 0.67
N TRP A 100 4.71 -13.24 0.95
CA TRP A 100 5.68 -12.40 1.66
C TRP A 100 5.95 -12.86 3.09
N ASP A 101 4.91 -13.29 3.81
CA ASP A 101 5.01 -13.81 5.17
C ASP A 101 5.81 -15.13 5.17
N GLU A 102 5.57 -16.03 4.20
CA GLU A 102 6.38 -17.25 4.05
C GLU A 102 7.84 -16.95 3.74
N LEU A 103 8.12 -16.08 2.76
CA LEU A 103 9.51 -15.73 2.43
C LEU A 103 10.24 -15.16 3.64
N ARG A 104 9.60 -14.26 4.39
CA ARG A 104 10.15 -13.75 5.65
C ARG A 104 10.36 -14.85 6.69
N ALA A 105 9.44 -15.80 6.82
CA ALA A 105 9.58 -16.92 7.74
C ALA A 105 10.74 -17.85 7.35
N HIS A 106 11.00 -18.04 6.05
CA HIS A 106 12.15 -18.80 5.56
C HIS A 106 13.48 -18.04 5.73
N ILE A 107 13.50 -16.71 5.56
CA ILE A 107 14.69 -15.87 5.72
C ILE A 107 15.07 -15.70 7.19
N ALA A 108 14.10 -15.62 8.11
CA ALA A 108 14.32 -15.44 9.55
C ALA A 108 15.33 -16.43 10.19
N PRO A 109 15.33 -17.74 9.89
CA PRO A 109 16.33 -18.69 10.40
C PRO A 109 17.72 -18.57 9.73
N GLY A 110 17.95 -17.58 8.86
CA GLY A 110 19.23 -17.33 8.19
C GLY A 110 19.37 -17.92 6.79
N LYS A 111 18.25 -18.35 6.18
CA LYS A 111 18.24 -18.79 4.78
C LYS A 111 18.40 -17.60 3.84
N THR A 112 19.06 -17.81 2.71
CA THR A 112 19.17 -16.77 1.69
C THR A 112 17.84 -16.51 1.01
N GLU A 113 17.66 -15.30 0.48
CA GLU A 113 16.47 -14.91 -0.26
C GLU A 113 16.26 -15.79 -1.48
N GLU A 114 17.33 -16.06 -2.23
CA GLU A 114 17.31 -16.87 -3.44
C GLU A 114 16.88 -18.31 -3.17
N GLU A 115 17.37 -18.91 -2.08
CA GLU A 115 16.97 -20.25 -1.67
C GLU A 115 15.49 -20.29 -1.25
N ALA A 116 15.02 -19.30 -0.50
CA ALA A 116 13.60 -19.23 -0.10
C ALA A 116 12.69 -19.06 -1.32
N ILE A 117 13.07 -18.20 -2.28
CA ILE A 117 12.34 -18.04 -3.54
C ILE A 117 12.35 -19.34 -4.34
N ALA A 118 13.50 -20.01 -4.46
CA ALA A 118 13.63 -21.26 -5.20
C ALA A 118 12.74 -22.37 -4.61
N GLU A 119 12.65 -22.48 -3.29
CA GLU A 119 11.76 -23.44 -2.64
C GLU A 119 10.28 -23.14 -2.90
N LEU A 120 9.85 -21.88 -2.77
CA LEU A 120 8.46 -21.51 -3.05
C LEU A 120 8.11 -21.68 -4.54
N GLU A 121 9.05 -21.42 -5.45
CA GLU A 121 8.88 -21.69 -6.88
C GLU A 121 8.80 -23.19 -7.18
N LEU A 122 9.61 -24.02 -6.50
CA LEU A 122 9.52 -25.47 -6.58
C LEU A 122 8.14 -25.95 -6.11
N LEU A 123 7.66 -25.45 -4.97
CA LEU A 123 6.31 -25.76 -4.46
C LEU A 123 5.18 -25.34 -5.38
N ARG A 124 5.37 -24.25 -6.14
CA ARG A 124 4.42 -23.82 -7.16
C ARG A 124 4.29 -24.86 -8.29
N THR A 125 5.37 -25.60 -8.62
CA THR A 125 5.46 -26.65 -9.66
C THR A 125 4.56 -26.35 -10.87
N ASN A 126 4.98 -25.40 -11.69
CA ASN A 126 4.26 -24.91 -12.88
C ASN A 126 2.78 -24.47 -12.67
N GLY A 127 2.33 -24.32 -11.43
CA GLY A 127 1.01 -23.82 -11.06
C GLY A 127 0.94 -22.29 -11.00
N SER A 128 -0.25 -21.75 -10.80
CA SER A 128 -0.42 -20.30 -10.59
C SER A 128 0.02 -19.87 -9.18
N LEU A 129 0.30 -18.58 -8.99
CA LEU A 129 0.56 -18.00 -7.67
C LEU A 129 -0.62 -18.22 -6.70
N ASN A 130 -1.86 -18.20 -7.19
CA ASN A 130 -3.03 -18.51 -6.35
C ASN A 130 -3.00 -19.96 -5.86
N ARG A 131 -2.61 -20.93 -6.70
CA ARG A 131 -2.45 -22.34 -6.28
C ARG A 131 -1.37 -22.47 -5.21
N LEU A 132 -0.28 -21.71 -5.32
CA LEU A 132 0.75 -21.65 -4.27
C LEU A 132 0.14 -21.13 -2.96
N VAL A 133 -0.58 -20.01 -3.00
CA VAL A 133 -1.28 -19.44 -1.84
C VAL A 133 -2.23 -20.46 -1.17
N ASP A 134 -3.04 -21.17 -1.95
CA ASP A 134 -3.94 -22.20 -1.41
C ASP A 134 -3.18 -23.37 -0.78
N THR A 135 -2.03 -23.73 -1.35
CA THR A 135 -1.14 -24.78 -0.83
C THR A 135 -0.51 -24.36 0.50
N LEU A 136 -0.08 -23.11 0.62
CA LEU A 136 0.47 -22.55 1.86
C LEU A 136 -0.58 -22.51 2.98
N HIS A 137 -1.82 -22.09 2.67
CA HIS A 137 -2.91 -22.15 3.64
C HIS A 137 -3.18 -23.56 4.16
N ARG A 138 -3.19 -24.56 3.27
CA ARG A 138 -3.39 -25.96 3.66
C ARG A 138 -2.30 -26.43 4.62
N ARG A 139 -1.04 -26.02 4.39
CA ARG A 139 0.10 -26.39 5.24
C ARG A 139 0.06 -25.77 6.63
N ARG A 140 -0.40 -24.52 6.76
CA ARG A 140 -0.51 -23.83 8.06
C ARG A 140 -1.69 -24.30 8.92
N LYS A 141 -2.63 -25.08 8.36
CA LYS A 141 -3.85 -25.55 9.04
C LYS A 141 -3.74 -26.99 9.58
N ILE A 142 -2.52 -27.55 9.58
CA ILE A 142 -2.18 -28.84 10.18
C ILE A 142 -1.46 -28.54 11.49
#